data_AF-A0A6L7QG67-F1
#
_entry.id   AF-A0A6L7QG67-F1
#
_cell.length_a   1.000
_cell.length_b   1.000
_cell.length_c   1.000
_cell.angle_alpha   90.00
_cell.angle_beta   90.00
_cell.angle_gamma   90.00
#
_symmetry.space_group_name_H-M   'P 1'
#
loop_
_entity.id
_entity.type
_entity.pdbx_description
1 polymer ?
#
loop_
_entity_poly.entity_id
_entity_poly.type
_entity_poly.pdbx_seq_one_letter_code
_entity_poly.pdbx_strand_id
1 'polypeptide(L)'
;MSASRHHIVAGLLFAFFGVLVPLLNYLGLVADTTLNLWGRYFCFAIVALGMDLIWGFTGILSLCQAFFFCLGGYAIGMHMLLKTGTKGLYGSTLPDFMVWNRVEELPLFWEPFHSLPLTLILGLLVPGLAALIFGFLVFRSRIKGVYLAIITQALALAMWLLFLRNETMLGGTNGLTDFKTLLGFE
;
A
#
# COMPACT_ATOMS: atom_id res chain seq x y z
N MET A 1 -28.12 -25.64 -6.37
CA MET A 1 -28.91 -24.40 -6.17
C MET A 1 -28.27 -23.39 -5.20
N SER A 2 -27.24 -23.75 -4.40
CA SER A 2 -26.55 -22.82 -3.49
C SER A 2 -25.56 -21.87 -4.18
N ALA A 3 -24.80 -22.35 -5.17
CA ALA A 3 -23.75 -21.56 -5.84
C ALA A 3 -24.28 -20.30 -6.55
N SER A 4 -25.43 -20.38 -7.25
CA SER A 4 -25.98 -19.21 -7.95
C SER A 4 -26.42 -18.10 -6.98
N ARG A 5 -26.90 -18.46 -5.78
CA ARG A 5 -27.26 -17.47 -4.74
C ARG A 5 -26.03 -16.71 -4.25
N HIS A 6 -24.90 -17.38 -4.08
CA HIS A 6 -23.66 -16.71 -3.64
C HIS A 6 -23.13 -15.72 -4.69
N HIS A 7 -23.18 -16.08 -5.98
CA HIS A 7 -22.77 -15.16 -7.05
C HIS A 7 -23.69 -13.93 -7.16
N ILE A 8 -24.99 -14.12 -6.99
CA ILE A 8 -25.97 -13.01 -6.99
C ILE A 8 -25.73 -12.08 -5.80
N VAL A 9 -25.55 -12.64 -4.60
CA VAL A 9 -25.28 -11.86 -3.38
C VAL A 9 -23.95 -11.10 -3.51
N ALA A 10 -22.89 -11.75 -4.00
CA ALA A 10 -21.60 -11.09 -4.22
C ALA A 10 -21.71 -9.96 -5.26
N GLY A 11 -22.45 -10.18 -6.35
CA GLY A 11 -22.70 -9.16 -7.36
C GLY A 11 -23.49 -7.97 -6.81
N LEU A 12 -24.51 -8.22 -5.98
CA LEU A 12 -25.29 -7.17 -5.31
C LEU A 12 -24.43 -6.35 -4.35
N LEU A 13 -23.59 -7.01 -3.54
CA LEU A 13 -22.68 -6.34 -2.62
C LEU A 13 -21.65 -5.49 -3.38
N PHE A 14 -21.10 -6.02 -4.48
CA PHE A 14 -20.18 -5.29 -5.33
C PHE A 14 -20.84 -4.06 -5.97
N ALA A 15 -22.07 -4.19 -6.49
CA ALA A 15 -22.81 -3.07 -7.03
C ALA A 15 -23.16 -2.02 -5.96
N PHE A 16 -23.53 -2.46 -4.76
CA PHE A 16 -23.83 -1.57 -3.65
C PHE A 16 -22.60 -0.77 -3.21
N PHE A 17 -21.50 -1.44 -2.86
CA PHE A 17 -20.30 -0.76 -2.36
C PHE A 17 -19.46 -0.10 -3.46
N GLY A 18 -19.47 -0.64 -4.68
CA GLY A 18 -18.66 -0.14 -5.79
C GLY A 18 -19.32 0.95 -6.62
N VAL A 19 -20.67 1.05 -6.62
CA VAL A 19 -21.39 2.01 -7.47
C VAL A 19 -22.34 2.88 -6.65
N LEU A 20 -23.23 2.28 -5.85
CA LEU A 20 -24.25 3.04 -5.12
C LEU A 20 -23.63 3.93 -4.04
N VAL A 21 -22.71 3.39 -3.25
CA VAL A 21 -22.06 4.11 -2.13
C VAL A 21 -21.24 5.32 -2.62
N PRO A 22 -20.40 5.23 -3.66
CA PRO A 22 -19.76 6.40 -4.27
C PRO A 22 -20.75 7.42 -4.83
N LEU A 23 -21.84 6.97 -5.46
CA LEU A 23 -22.88 7.87 -5.97
C LEU A 23 -23.56 8.65 -4.84
N LEU A 24 -23.84 7.99 -3.71
CA LEU A 24 -24.43 8.63 -2.52
C LEU A 24 -23.48 9.65 -1.87
N ASN A 25 -22.18 9.41 -1.93
CA ASN A 25 -21.18 10.37 -1.49
C ASN A 25 -21.11 11.59 -2.43
N TYR A 26 -21.15 11.39 -3.75
CA TYR A 26 -21.25 12.50 -4.71
C TYR A 26 -22.50 13.37 -4.48
N LEU A 27 -23.62 12.75 -4.08
CA LEU A 27 -24.85 13.45 -3.72
C LEU A 27 -24.83 14.10 -2.32
N GLY A 28 -23.73 13.97 -1.56
CA GLY A 28 -23.57 14.53 -0.22
C GLY A 28 -24.33 13.80 0.89
N LEU A 29 -24.92 12.63 0.60
CA LEU A 29 -25.67 11.83 1.59
C LEU A 29 -24.75 10.99 2.48
N VAL A 30 -23.54 10.67 2.00
CA VAL A 30 -22.53 9.91 2.72
C VAL A 30 -21.28 10.77 2.86
N ALA A 31 -20.83 10.98 4.09
CA ALA A 31 -19.61 11.74 4.38
C ALA A 31 -18.35 10.98 3.93
N ASP A 32 -17.34 11.71 3.45
CA ASP A 32 -16.05 11.16 3.00
C ASP A 32 -15.35 10.37 4.10
N THR A 33 -15.50 10.81 5.35
CA THR A 33 -14.96 10.11 6.52
C THR A 33 -15.51 8.70 6.67
N THR A 34 -16.80 8.49 6.37
CA THR A 34 -17.43 7.17 6.44
C THR A 34 -16.92 6.27 5.32
N LEU A 35 -16.79 6.80 4.10
CA LEU A 35 -16.19 6.07 2.99
C LEU A 35 -14.75 5.65 3.29
N ASN A 36 -13.93 6.57 3.81
CA ASN A 36 -12.55 6.30 4.16
C ASN A 36 -12.43 5.25 5.26
N LEU A 37 -13.29 5.30 6.28
CA LEU A 37 -13.34 4.28 7.35
C LEU A 37 -13.72 2.91 6.79
N TRP A 38 -14.76 2.83 5.96
CA TRP A 38 -15.17 1.57 5.34
C TRP A 38 -14.10 1.00 4.42
N GLY A 39 -13.46 1.84 3.59
CA GLY A 39 -12.33 1.45 2.76
C GLY A 39 -11.20 0.85 3.61
N ARG A 40 -10.85 1.50 4.73
CA ARG A 40 -9.85 0.98 5.67
C ARG A 40 -10.26 -0.36 6.27
N TYR A 41 -11.52 -0.52 6.67
CA TYR A 41 -12.02 -1.80 7.19
C TYR A 41 -12.00 -2.90 6.14
N PHE A 42 -12.34 -2.61 4.88
CA PHE A 42 -12.23 -3.59 3.79
C PHE A 42 -10.79 -4.01 3.53
N CYS A 43 -9.84 -3.06 3.54
CA CYS A 43 -8.42 -3.40 3.44
C CYS A 43 -7.98 -4.35 4.57
N PHE A 44 -8.38 -4.08 5.82
CA PHE A 44 -8.08 -4.99 6.94
C PHE A 44 -8.79 -6.33 6.83
N ALA A 45 -10.03 -6.36 6.31
CA ALA A 45 -10.76 -7.60 6.07
C ALA A 45 -10.09 -8.48 5.01
N ILE A 46 -9.60 -7.89 3.91
CA ILE A 46 -8.84 -8.61 2.88
C ILE A 46 -7.57 -9.22 3.48
N VAL A 47 -6.84 -8.47 4.31
CA VAL A 47 -5.64 -8.96 5.00
C VAL A 47 -6.00 -10.10 5.97
N ALA A 48 -7.06 -9.94 6.77
CA ALA A 48 -7.50 -10.95 7.72
C ALA A 48 -7.92 -12.24 7.01
N LEU A 49 -8.72 -12.15 5.94
CA LEU A 49 -9.12 -13.29 5.12
C LEU A 49 -7.93 -13.96 4.43
N GLY A 50 -6.98 -13.18 3.90
CA GLY A 50 -5.76 -13.72 3.30
C GLY A 50 -4.91 -14.50 4.30
N MET A 51 -4.77 -13.99 5.52
CA MET A 51 -4.05 -14.69 6.60
C MET A 51 -4.80 -15.94 7.08
N ASP A 52 -6.12 -15.88 7.19
CA ASP A 52 -6.95 -17.03 7.53
C ASP A 52 -6.84 -18.14 6.47
N LEU A 53 -6.85 -17.81 5.18
CA LEU A 53 -6.69 -18.80 4.12
C LEU A 53 -5.30 -19.45 4.14
N ILE A 54 -4.23 -18.66 4.26
CA ILE A 54 -2.86 -19.17 4.24
C ILE A 54 -2.58 -19.99 5.49
N TRP A 55 -2.76 -19.41 6.68
CA TRP A 55 -2.35 -20.06 7.92
C TRP A 55 -3.47 -20.85 8.59
N GLY A 56 -4.70 -20.34 8.58
CA GLY A 56 -5.86 -21.00 9.18
C GLY A 56 -6.34 -22.22 8.40
N PHE A 57 -6.61 -22.06 7.09
CA PHE A 57 -7.17 -23.11 6.26
C PHE A 57 -6.11 -24.05 5.68
N THR A 58 -5.05 -23.52 5.04
CA THR A 58 -4.03 -24.39 4.42
C THR A 58 -2.92 -24.83 5.38
N GLY A 59 -2.78 -24.18 6.54
CA GLY A 59 -1.73 -24.50 7.52
C GLY A 59 -0.31 -24.13 7.08
N ILE A 60 -0.16 -23.28 6.05
CA ILE A 60 1.14 -22.88 5.50
C ILE A 60 1.58 -21.57 6.16
N LEU A 61 2.86 -21.47 6.54
CA LEU A 61 3.43 -20.22 7.04
C LEU A 61 3.57 -19.20 5.90
N SER A 62 3.15 -17.95 6.16
CA SER A 62 3.36 -16.85 5.22
C SER A 62 4.85 -16.54 5.08
N LEU A 63 5.35 -16.55 3.83
CA LEU A 63 6.74 -16.20 3.49
C LEU A 63 6.93 -14.68 3.30
N CYS A 64 6.02 -13.86 3.85
CA CYS A 64 6.06 -12.40 3.83
C CYS A 64 6.25 -11.77 2.43
N GLN A 65 5.90 -12.46 1.35
CA GLN A 65 6.04 -11.95 -0.02
C GLN A 65 5.20 -10.71 -0.30
N ALA A 66 4.16 -10.46 0.51
CA ALA A 66 3.35 -9.25 0.46
C ALA A 66 4.18 -7.97 0.58
N PHE A 67 5.33 -8.02 1.27
CA PHE A 67 6.23 -6.88 1.42
C PHE A 67 6.66 -6.30 0.06
N PHE A 68 6.97 -7.13 -0.95
CA PHE A 68 7.34 -6.63 -2.26
C PHE A 68 6.19 -5.86 -2.89
N PHE A 69 4.95 -6.35 -2.79
CA PHE A 69 3.78 -5.61 -3.28
C PHE A 69 3.54 -4.30 -2.52
N CYS A 70 3.84 -4.26 -1.22
CA CYS A 70 3.77 -3.02 -0.43
C CYS A 70 4.69 -1.93 -0.98
N LEU A 71 5.87 -2.26 -1.52
CA LEU A 71 6.76 -1.27 -2.15
C LEU A 71 6.10 -0.59 -3.37
N GLY A 72 5.34 -1.35 -4.16
CA GLY A 72 4.58 -0.79 -5.29
C GLY A 72 3.44 0.11 -4.83
N GLY A 73 2.70 -0.29 -3.79
CA GLY A 73 1.68 0.57 -3.18
C GLY A 73 2.28 1.84 -2.57
N TYR A 74 3.48 1.73 -2.00
CA TYR A 74 4.21 2.87 -1.43
C TYR A 74 4.60 3.89 -2.51
N ALA A 75 5.01 3.43 -3.70
CA ALA A 75 5.28 4.31 -4.84
C ALA A 75 4.05 5.16 -5.24
N ILE A 76 2.86 4.56 -5.24
CA ILE A 76 1.60 5.29 -5.49
C ILE A 76 1.32 6.29 -4.36
N GLY A 77 1.56 5.89 -3.11
CA GLY A 77 1.43 6.79 -1.96
C GLY A 77 2.35 8.02 -2.08
N MET A 78 3.62 7.81 -2.45
CA MET A 78 4.56 8.92 -2.71
C MET A 78 4.02 9.86 -3.79
N HIS A 79 3.48 9.33 -4.90
CA HIS A 79 2.89 10.14 -5.96
C HIS A 79 1.69 10.97 -5.49
N MET A 80 0.75 10.34 -4.79
CA MET A 80 -0.45 11.03 -4.27
C MET A 80 -0.07 12.14 -3.29
N LEU A 81 0.96 11.92 -2.49
CA LEU A 81 1.43 12.90 -1.52
C LEU A 81 2.10 14.10 -2.20
N LEU A 82 2.93 13.86 -3.22
CA LEU A 82 3.51 14.94 -4.05
C LEU A 82 2.45 15.73 -4.83
N LYS A 83 1.34 15.07 -5.22
CA LYS A 83 0.20 15.73 -5.90
C LYS A 83 -0.73 16.46 -4.94
N THR A 84 -0.70 16.12 -3.65
CA THR A 84 -1.42 16.85 -2.62
C THR A 84 -0.77 18.23 -2.40
N GLY A 85 0.57 18.29 -2.32
CA GLY A 85 1.35 19.54 -2.31
C GLY A 85 0.79 20.59 -1.33
N THR A 86 0.55 21.81 -1.82
CA THR A 86 0.07 22.95 -1.01
C THR A 86 -1.36 22.80 -0.47
N LYS A 87 -2.09 21.75 -0.85
CA LYS A 87 -3.37 21.40 -0.22
C LYS A 87 -3.19 20.68 1.12
N GLY A 88 -1.95 20.31 1.48
CA GLY A 88 -1.59 19.71 2.77
C GLY A 88 -1.82 20.67 3.94
N LEU A 89 -1.72 20.14 5.17
CA LEU A 89 -1.99 20.91 6.39
C LEU A 89 -1.06 22.12 6.53
N TYR A 90 0.20 22.00 6.08
CA TYR A 90 1.22 23.05 6.20
C TYR A 90 1.35 23.95 4.96
N GLY A 91 0.62 23.67 3.88
CA GLY A 91 0.62 24.49 2.66
C GLY A 91 1.95 24.53 1.90
N SER A 92 2.87 23.60 2.17
CA SER A 92 4.18 23.51 1.53
C SER A 92 4.16 22.64 0.27
N THR A 93 5.16 22.82 -0.61
CA THR A 93 5.41 21.89 -1.72
C THR A 93 5.98 20.54 -1.25
N LEU A 94 6.57 20.52 -0.06
CA LEU A 94 7.03 19.32 0.62
C LEU A 94 5.84 18.60 1.28
N PRO A 95 5.86 17.26 1.34
CA PRO A 95 4.95 16.50 2.16
C PRO A 95 4.90 16.98 3.62
N ASP A 96 3.74 16.94 4.25
CA ASP A 96 3.55 17.37 5.64
C ASP A 96 4.50 16.66 6.62
N PHE A 97 4.81 15.38 6.36
CA PHE A 97 5.74 14.62 7.18
C PHE A 97 7.22 15.01 6.98
N MET A 98 7.56 15.71 5.90
CA MET A 98 8.92 16.22 5.72
C MET A 98 9.08 17.53 6.50
N VAL A 99 8.03 18.34 6.52
CA VAL A 99 7.98 19.60 7.30
C VAL A 99 8.13 19.35 8.79
N TRP A 100 7.39 18.39 9.37
CA TRP A 100 7.49 18.11 10.82
C TRP A 100 8.87 17.56 11.24
N ASN A 101 9.63 17.01 10.28
CA ASN A 101 10.91 16.33 10.47
C ASN A 101 12.06 17.29 10.12
N ARG A 102 11.72 18.57 9.82
CA ARG A 102 12.65 19.63 9.44
C ARG A 102 13.51 19.25 8.23
N VAL A 103 12.92 18.54 7.27
CA VAL A 103 13.55 18.30 5.98
C VAL A 103 13.37 19.56 5.13
N GLU A 104 14.48 20.14 4.68
CA GLU A 104 14.49 21.43 3.98
C GLU A 104 14.26 21.29 2.47
N GLU A 105 14.69 20.17 1.88
CA GLU A 105 14.61 19.90 0.44
C GLU A 105 14.06 18.51 0.14
N LEU A 106 13.39 18.38 -1.00
CA LEU A 106 12.84 17.09 -1.42
C LEU A 106 14.01 16.15 -1.78
N PRO A 107 14.08 14.94 -1.22
CA PRO A 107 15.14 14.00 -1.55
C PRO A 107 15.07 13.60 -3.03
N LEU A 108 16.22 13.46 -3.70
CA LEU A 108 16.31 13.12 -5.13
C LEU A 108 15.51 11.86 -5.52
N PHE A 109 15.44 10.87 -4.63
CA PHE A 109 14.70 9.64 -4.91
C PHE A 109 13.17 9.81 -4.93
N TRP A 110 12.64 10.95 -4.46
CA TRP A 110 11.22 11.31 -4.54
C TRP A 110 10.84 11.99 -5.86
N GLU A 111 11.78 12.67 -6.52
CA GLU A 111 11.53 13.41 -7.77
C GLU A 111 10.81 12.59 -8.87
N PRO A 112 11.16 11.31 -9.11
CA PRO A 112 10.54 10.55 -10.19
C PRO A 112 9.03 10.36 -9.99
N PHE A 113 8.55 10.43 -8.74
CA PHE A 113 7.15 10.22 -8.39
C PHE A 113 6.25 11.43 -8.68
N HIS A 114 6.77 12.55 -9.20
CA HIS A 114 5.91 13.64 -9.71
C HIS A 114 5.12 13.24 -10.97
N SER A 115 5.65 12.30 -11.74
CA SER A 115 5.05 11.81 -12.99
C SER A 115 4.30 10.51 -12.75
N LEU A 116 3.03 10.44 -13.15
CA LEU A 116 2.20 9.23 -12.99
C LEU A 116 2.73 8.04 -13.82
N PRO A 117 3.04 8.17 -15.13
CA PRO A 117 3.58 7.05 -15.89
C PRO A 117 4.86 6.50 -15.28
N LEU A 118 5.74 7.38 -14.80
CA LEU A 118 6.99 7.00 -14.17
C LEU A 118 6.72 6.29 -12.84
N THR A 119 5.79 6.81 -12.03
CA THR A 119 5.33 6.15 -10.79
C THR A 119 4.81 4.74 -11.05
N LEU A 120 4.01 4.51 -12.09
CA LEU A 120 3.49 3.19 -12.41
C LEU A 120 4.59 2.23 -12.84
N ILE A 121 5.54 2.71 -13.66
CA ILE A 121 6.70 1.93 -14.08
C ILE A 121 7.56 1.56 -12.88
N LEU A 122 7.93 2.52 -12.03
CA LEU A 122 8.73 2.26 -10.83
C LEU A 122 7.97 1.42 -9.80
N GLY A 123 6.66 1.64 -9.66
CA GLY A 123 5.79 0.86 -8.78
C GLY A 123 5.71 -0.62 -9.17
N LEU A 124 6.01 -0.97 -10.42
CA LEU A 124 6.15 -2.36 -10.88
C LEU A 124 7.61 -2.84 -10.88
N LEU A 125 8.53 -2.01 -11.38
CA LEU A 125 9.95 -2.36 -11.55
C LEU A 125 10.67 -2.47 -10.21
N VAL A 126 10.47 -1.54 -9.28
CA VAL A 126 11.15 -1.56 -7.97
C VAL A 126 10.84 -2.84 -7.19
N PRO A 127 9.57 -3.23 -6.97
CA PRO A 127 9.28 -4.48 -6.28
C PRO A 127 9.69 -5.71 -7.10
N GLY A 128 9.56 -5.67 -8.42
CA GLY A 128 9.98 -6.76 -9.30
C GLY A 128 11.49 -7.01 -9.24
N LEU A 129 12.30 -5.96 -9.29
CA LEU A 129 13.75 -6.04 -9.16
C LEU A 129 14.16 -6.48 -7.75
N ALA A 130 13.53 -5.94 -6.70
CA ALA A 130 13.78 -6.37 -5.33
C ALA A 130 13.49 -7.87 -5.13
N ALA A 131 12.35 -8.34 -5.65
CA ALA A 131 11.97 -9.74 -5.62
C ALA A 131 12.91 -10.61 -6.47
N LEU A 132 13.37 -10.12 -7.62
CA LEU A 132 14.31 -10.82 -8.50
C LEU A 132 15.68 -10.97 -7.84
N ILE A 133 16.22 -9.90 -7.25
CA ILE A 133 17.51 -9.94 -6.55
C ILE A 133 17.43 -10.92 -5.38
N PHE A 134 16.38 -10.79 -4.55
CA PHE A 134 16.18 -11.68 -3.41
C PHE A 134 16.02 -13.15 -3.87
N GLY A 135 15.13 -13.39 -4.84
CA GLY A 135 14.89 -14.72 -5.40
C GLY A 135 16.15 -15.33 -5.99
N PHE A 136 16.92 -14.57 -6.75
CA PHE A 136 18.19 -15.01 -7.32
C PHE A 136 19.18 -15.47 -6.25
N LEU A 137 19.35 -14.69 -5.18
CA LEU A 137 20.23 -15.03 -4.06
C LEU A 137 19.76 -16.30 -3.33
N VAL A 138 18.45 -16.43 -3.12
CA VAL A 138 17.83 -17.60 -2.48
C VAL A 138 18.06 -18.87 -3.31
N PHE A 139 17.79 -18.80 -4.62
CA PHE A 139 17.94 -19.95 -5.52
C PHE A 139 19.40 -20.34 -5.70
N ARG A 140 20.30 -19.36 -5.85
CA ARG A 140 21.75 -19.62 -5.97
C ARG A 140 22.30 -20.29 -4.72
N SER A 141 21.80 -19.89 -3.55
CA SER A 141 22.18 -20.47 -2.25
C SER A 141 21.49 -21.81 -1.95
N ARG A 142 20.59 -22.29 -2.83
CA ARG A 142 19.82 -23.54 -2.67
C ARG A 142 19.09 -23.66 -1.31
N ILE A 143 18.63 -22.55 -0.77
CA ILE A 143 17.93 -22.49 0.52
C ILE A 143 16.54 -23.15 0.38
N LYS A 144 16.17 -24.02 1.33
CA LYS A 144 14.91 -24.80 1.27
C LYS A 144 14.22 -24.87 2.63
N GLY A 145 12.92 -25.14 2.58
CA GLY A 145 12.10 -25.44 3.77
C GLY A 145 12.08 -24.29 4.77
N VAL A 146 12.30 -24.63 6.04
CA VAL A 146 12.20 -23.69 7.18
C VAL A 146 13.17 -22.51 7.06
N TYR A 147 14.38 -22.72 6.53
CA TYR A 147 15.36 -21.65 6.36
C TYR A 147 14.86 -20.54 5.42
N LEU A 148 14.11 -20.90 4.38
CA LEU A 148 13.51 -19.92 3.48
C LEU A 148 12.48 -19.04 4.21
N ALA A 149 11.65 -19.66 5.06
CA ALA A 149 10.66 -18.95 5.87
C ALA A 149 11.33 -17.99 6.85
N ILE A 150 12.38 -18.42 7.55
CA ILE A 150 13.13 -17.57 8.49
C ILE A 150 13.75 -16.37 7.76
N ILE A 151 14.40 -16.59 6.62
CA ILE A 151 15.08 -15.52 5.88
C ILE A 151 14.09 -14.52 5.29
N THR A 152 12.97 -14.98 4.74
CA THR A 152 11.93 -14.10 4.19
C THR A 152 11.23 -13.28 5.28
N GLN A 153 10.94 -13.88 6.44
CA GLN A 153 10.41 -13.16 7.60
C GLN A 153 11.42 -12.13 8.15
N ALA A 154 12.69 -12.51 8.26
CA ALA A 154 13.76 -11.60 8.69
C ALA A 154 13.91 -10.41 7.73
N LEU A 155 13.84 -10.64 6.42
CA LEU A 155 13.85 -9.58 5.42
C LEU A 155 12.66 -8.64 5.61
N ALA A 156 11.45 -9.17 5.73
CA ALA A 156 10.26 -8.35 5.92
C ALA A 156 10.33 -7.50 7.20
N LEU A 157 10.84 -8.08 8.30
CA LEU A 157 11.07 -7.34 9.54
C LEU A 157 12.15 -6.27 9.38
N ALA A 158 13.27 -6.58 8.74
CA ALA A 158 14.35 -5.62 8.50
C ALA A 158 13.85 -4.44 7.65
N MET A 159 13.06 -4.71 6.62
CA MET A 159 12.48 -3.67 5.79
C MET A 159 11.43 -2.85 6.54
N TRP A 160 10.57 -3.48 7.35
CA TRP A 160 9.67 -2.76 8.24
C TRP A 160 10.43 -1.81 9.18
N LEU A 161 11.50 -2.28 9.82
CA LEU A 161 12.36 -1.46 10.67
C LEU A 161 13.01 -0.30 9.91
N LEU A 162 13.41 -0.53 8.66
CA LEU A 162 13.97 0.52 7.80
C LEU A 162 12.92 1.61 7.54
N PHE A 163 11.70 1.24 7.14
CA PHE A 163 10.63 2.19 6.86
C PHE A 163 10.18 2.97 8.11
N LEU A 164 10.33 2.41 9.31
CA LEU A 164 10.04 3.12 10.56
C LEU A 164 11.07 4.20 10.92
N ARG A 165 12.28 4.17 10.34
CA ARG A 165 13.32 5.16 10.66
C ARG A 165 13.02 6.48 9.94
N ASN A 166 12.72 7.52 10.71
CA ASN A 166 12.49 8.88 10.17
C ASN A 166 13.67 9.41 9.34
N GLU A 167 14.90 9.00 9.66
CA GLU A 167 16.13 9.34 8.91
C GLU A 167 16.10 8.88 7.45
N THR A 168 15.25 7.91 7.09
CA THR A 168 15.12 7.42 5.71
C THR A 168 14.27 8.33 4.83
N MET A 169 13.61 9.34 5.42
CA MET A 169 12.72 10.26 4.70
C MET A 169 11.54 9.54 4.01
N LEU A 170 11.13 8.39 4.55
CA LEU A 170 10.01 7.54 4.11
C LEU A 170 8.83 7.58 5.09
N GLY A 171 8.51 8.73 5.69
CA GLY A 171 7.37 8.83 6.62
C GLY A 171 7.57 8.21 8.00
N GLY A 172 8.51 7.28 8.17
CA GLY A 172 8.89 6.71 9.47
C GLY A 172 7.71 6.08 10.21
N THR A 173 7.68 6.30 11.53
CA THR A 173 6.59 5.83 12.42
C THR A 173 5.24 6.45 12.09
N ASN A 174 5.23 7.58 11.41
CA ASN A 174 4.02 8.36 11.15
C ASN A 174 3.34 7.94 9.83
N GLY A 175 4.11 7.36 8.91
CA GLY A 175 3.63 6.91 7.62
C GLY A 175 3.28 8.04 6.65
N LEU A 176 2.74 7.66 5.50
CA LEU A 176 2.21 8.57 4.50
C LEU A 176 0.75 8.88 4.83
N THR A 177 0.42 10.15 5.00
CA THR A 177 -0.90 10.61 5.44
C THR A 177 -1.37 11.80 4.60
N ASP A 178 -2.62 12.22 4.82
CA ASP A 178 -3.23 13.38 4.16
C ASP A 178 -3.30 13.31 2.62
N PHE A 179 -3.69 12.15 2.09
CA PHE A 179 -3.96 12.02 0.65
C PHE A 179 -5.24 12.77 0.28
N LYS A 180 -5.15 13.82 -0.53
CA LYS A 180 -6.31 14.66 -0.90
C LYS A 180 -6.65 14.65 -2.39
N THR A 181 -5.76 14.14 -3.23
CA THR A 181 -5.97 14.13 -4.68
C THR A 181 -5.48 12.83 -5.29
N LEU A 182 -6.29 12.29 -6.19
CA LEU A 182 -5.94 11.17 -7.06
C LEU A 182 -6.13 11.61 -8.51
N LEU A 183 -5.04 11.64 -9.29
CA LEU A 183 -5.09 11.99 -10.73
C LEU A 183 -5.69 13.38 -11.05
N GLY A 184 -5.74 14.29 -10.08
CA GLY A 184 -6.33 15.62 -10.21
C GLY A 184 -7.80 15.71 -9.79
N PHE A 185 -8.41 14.59 -9.40
CA PHE A 185 -9.70 14.56 -8.72
C PHE A 185 -9.50 14.59 -7.20
N GLU A 186 -10.39 15.30 -6.50
CA GLU A 186 -10.48 15.31 -5.04
C GLU A 186 -11.22 14.05 -4.54
#